data_AF-A0A9W6BF27-F1
#
_entry.id   AF-A0A9W6BF27-F1
#
_cell.length_a   1.000
_cell.length_b   1.000
_cell.length_c   1.000
_cell.angle_alpha   90.00
_cell.angle_beta   90.00
_cell.angle_gamma   90.00
#
_symmetry.space_group_name_H-M   'P 1'
#
loop_
_entity.id
_entity.type
_entity.pdbx_description
1 polymer ?
#
loop_
_entity_poly.entity_id
_entity_poly.type
_entity_poly.pdbx_seq_one_letter_code
_entity_poly.pdbx_strand_id
1 'polypeptide(L)'
;MATRVTIPCVARKRCVSRPGLAIKIIFLIGFYLEASESLRLAKLFGLTVSSNRSPRPALGHVGEFMPNDPTATPTFLIIGAPKGGTTDLFSQLTDASVNSGPERPDPPLLSGTKKEVALLHVAHLSPANFTPYAPVFRDYLALLRHPCANASSGSQMRECLAGPGSGASAYTLDATPGYYYAPGVPLLLRGFSPNSKVVLMLREPIDRLEALYHHWMVQDHMWPDTTLDELATAFFTLLATNPDAAAILRRLASCPAAAAATAAATASAAPIAAGSSGRSLSNHATPATPSGLAGNVGGPQLLRCQADSWRDLDALELLENHGHRLFLSGMYGYALAAWRLHYFTPGRLLVVDSHAYFRDREAVMEKVISFMYGRAMTSAERALARNAPAKNVKNRFNTTSPSSSSSSSSSSAAASSASPSSTVGDDGGAGGDGNGGDGGAGLQAPPFPPPGPKQPVWMLSPANRQELQRLYDTHLRPRLRRTLEELRAEGAWIVGFDGPPWPWAAEAADSK
;
A
#
# COMPACT_ATOMS: atom_id res chain seq x y z
N MET A 1 -18.45 35.92 35.00
CA MET A 1 -18.37 35.33 36.36
C MET A 1 -17.75 33.95 36.23
N ALA A 2 -16.49 33.80 36.61
CA ALA A 2 -15.76 32.53 36.54
C ALA A 2 -15.81 31.84 37.91
N THR A 3 -16.49 30.71 38.00
CA THR A 3 -16.62 29.92 39.23
C THR A 3 -15.36 29.06 39.38
N ARG A 4 -14.48 29.41 40.32
CA ARG A 4 -13.33 28.57 40.72
C ARG A 4 -13.85 27.39 41.55
N VAL A 5 -13.57 26.18 41.10
CA VAL A 5 -13.76 24.96 41.89
C VAL A 5 -12.47 24.67 42.65
N THR A 6 -12.51 24.78 43.97
CA THR A 6 -11.44 24.35 44.88
C THR A 6 -11.75 22.96 45.43
N ILE A 7 -10.85 21.99 45.19
CA ILE A 7 -10.93 20.65 45.77
C ILE A 7 -10.04 20.61 47.02
N PRO A 8 -10.53 20.16 48.19
CA PRO A 8 -9.72 20.06 49.39
C PRO A 8 -8.86 18.78 49.36
N CYS A 9 -7.55 18.95 49.49
CA CYS A 9 -6.61 17.84 49.74
C CYS A 9 -6.59 17.50 51.23
N VAL A 10 -7.09 16.31 51.59
CA VAL A 10 -6.92 15.74 52.94
C VAL A 10 -5.58 15.00 53.01
N ALA A 11 -4.87 15.22 54.11
CA ALA A 11 -3.47 14.86 54.30
C ALA A 11 -3.18 13.34 54.37
N ARG A 12 -1.94 13.01 53.95
CA ARG A 12 -1.19 11.76 54.15
C ARG A 12 -1.54 10.55 53.27
N LYS A 13 -1.10 10.61 52.01
CA LYS A 13 -0.18 9.63 51.36
C LYS A 13 0.23 10.21 49.99
N ARG A 14 1.45 9.94 49.55
CA ARG A 14 2.10 10.55 48.37
C ARG A 14 1.19 10.48 47.13
N CYS A 15 0.58 11.60 46.75
CA CYS A 15 0.00 11.77 45.42
C CYS A 15 1.14 12.07 44.43
N VAL A 16 1.55 11.05 43.69
CA VAL A 16 2.31 11.26 42.45
C VAL A 16 1.30 11.77 41.42
N SER A 17 1.19 13.10 41.25
CA SER A 17 0.42 13.64 40.14
C SER A 17 1.16 13.31 38.85
N ARG A 18 0.57 12.44 38.03
CA ARG A 18 0.98 12.26 36.62
C ARG A 18 0.02 13.09 35.77
N PRO A 19 0.29 14.39 35.54
CA PRO A 19 -0.58 15.25 34.73
C PRO A 19 -0.84 14.69 33.32
N GLY A 20 0.06 13.83 32.80
CA GLY A 20 -0.14 13.15 31.53
C GLY A 20 -1.30 12.13 31.51
N LEU A 21 -1.70 11.53 32.63
CA LEU A 21 -2.78 10.54 32.63
C LEU A 21 -4.16 11.20 32.48
N ALA A 22 -4.38 12.33 33.14
CA ALA A 22 -5.64 13.07 33.04
C ALA A 22 -5.85 13.65 31.63
N ILE A 23 -4.79 14.17 31.01
CA ILE A 23 -4.83 14.67 29.63
C ILE A 23 -5.13 13.51 28.66
N LYS A 24 -4.46 12.35 28.81
CA LYS A 24 -4.75 11.15 28.01
C LYS A 24 -6.20 10.67 28.16
N ILE A 25 -6.76 10.70 29.37
CA ILE A 25 -8.15 10.33 29.64
C ILE A 25 -9.12 11.32 28.97
N ILE A 26 -8.84 12.63 29.01
CA ILE A 26 -9.67 13.65 28.35
C ILE A 26 -9.68 13.47 26.83
N PHE A 27 -8.52 13.20 26.22
CA PHE A 27 -8.44 12.90 24.77
C PHE A 27 -9.16 11.59 24.42
N LEU A 28 -9.01 10.54 25.23
CA LEU A 28 -9.73 9.27 25.05
C LEU A 28 -11.24 9.44 25.18
N ILE A 29 -11.73 10.21 26.17
CA ILE A 29 -13.15 10.50 26.34
C ILE A 29 -13.67 11.36 25.19
N GLY A 30 -12.91 12.38 24.75
CA GLY A 30 -13.27 13.20 23.59
C GLY A 30 -13.43 12.37 22.32
N PHE A 31 -12.45 11.51 22.03
CA PHE A 31 -12.48 10.60 20.88
C PHE A 31 -13.61 9.57 20.98
N TYR A 32 -13.86 9.03 22.18
CA TYR A 32 -14.95 8.07 22.40
C TYR A 32 -16.33 8.73 22.26
N LEU A 33 -16.48 9.97 22.73
CA LEU A 33 -17.71 10.74 22.57
C LEU A 33 -17.96 11.10 21.10
N GLU A 34 -16.92 11.54 20.37
CA GLU A 34 -17.00 11.87 18.94
C GLU A 34 -17.27 10.63 18.06
N ALA A 35 -16.67 9.48 18.40
CA ALA A 35 -16.96 8.21 17.76
C ALA A 35 -18.39 7.71 18.08
N SER A 36 -18.87 7.92 19.31
CA SER A 36 -20.24 7.56 19.71
C SER A 36 -21.30 8.46 19.06
N GLU A 37 -21.01 9.76 18.91
CA GLU A 37 -21.81 10.73 18.18
C GLU A 37 -21.85 10.39 16.69
N SER A 38 -20.71 10.03 16.09
CA SER A 38 -20.65 9.54 14.71
C SER A 38 -21.49 8.28 14.49
N LEU A 39 -21.53 7.37 15.47
CA LEU A 39 -22.38 6.16 15.44
C LEU A 39 -23.88 6.49 15.60
N ARG A 40 -24.21 7.47 16.44
CA ARG A 40 -25.58 7.96 16.63
C ARG A 40 -26.09 8.71 15.41
N LEU A 41 -25.26 9.55 14.81
CA LEU A 41 -25.56 10.27 13.57
C LEU A 41 -25.71 9.30 12.40
N ALA A 42 -24.88 8.26 12.29
CA ALA A 42 -25.08 7.20 11.30
C ALA A 42 -26.45 6.52 11.45
N LYS A 43 -26.90 6.24 12.68
CA LYS A 43 -28.26 5.73 12.92
C LYS A 43 -29.36 6.76 12.59
N LEU A 44 -29.15 8.05 12.88
CA LEU A 44 -30.10 9.13 12.63
C LEU A 44 -30.30 9.46 11.14
N PHE A 45 -29.25 9.32 10.32
CA PHE A 45 -29.31 9.54 8.87
C PHE A 45 -29.78 8.31 8.07
N GLY A 46 -30.30 7.27 8.73
CA GLY A 46 -30.70 6.04 8.03
C GLY A 46 -29.52 5.28 7.41
N LEU A 47 -28.28 5.62 7.77
CA LEU A 47 -27.12 4.73 7.63
C LEU A 47 -27.19 3.66 8.73
N THR A 48 -28.35 2.99 8.87
CA THR A 48 -28.28 1.60 9.26
C THR A 48 -27.35 0.98 8.23
N VAL A 49 -26.19 0.47 8.67
CA VAL A 49 -25.49 -0.56 7.91
C VAL A 49 -26.55 -1.65 7.74
N SER A 50 -27.30 -1.56 6.65
CA SER A 50 -28.31 -2.54 6.34
C SER A 50 -27.51 -3.82 6.25
N SER A 51 -27.79 -4.76 7.14
CA SER A 51 -27.17 -6.07 7.08
C SER A 51 -27.56 -6.82 5.80
N ASN A 52 -28.43 -6.22 4.96
CA ASN A 52 -28.50 -6.46 3.53
C ASN A 52 -27.14 -6.11 2.89
N ARG A 53 -26.14 -6.96 3.14
CA ARG A 53 -25.16 -7.26 2.12
C ARG A 53 -26.00 -7.65 0.90
N SER A 54 -26.02 -6.81 -0.13
CA SER A 54 -26.48 -7.27 -1.44
C SER A 54 -25.83 -8.64 -1.67
N PRO A 55 -26.60 -9.67 -2.06
CA PRO A 55 -26.04 -10.99 -2.32
C PRO A 55 -24.81 -10.78 -3.20
N ARG A 56 -23.65 -11.28 -2.73
CA ARG A 56 -22.42 -11.18 -3.52
C ARG A 56 -22.77 -11.76 -4.89
N PRO A 57 -22.54 -11.04 -6.00
CA PRO A 57 -22.77 -11.59 -7.32
C PRO A 57 -22.07 -12.94 -7.40
N ALA A 58 -22.70 -13.91 -8.08
CA ALA A 58 -22.11 -15.23 -8.31
C ALA A 58 -20.64 -15.05 -8.71
N LEU A 59 -19.74 -15.83 -8.10
CA LEU A 59 -18.30 -15.73 -8.32
C LEU A 59 -18.02 -15.64 -9.83
N GLY A 60 -17.73 -14.43 -10.31
CA GLY A 60 -17.36 -14.19 -11.69
C GLY A 60 -16.07 -14.92 -12.01
N HIS A 61 -15.79 -15.15 -13.28
CA HIS A 61 -14.53 -15.79 -13.65
C HIS A 61 -13.35 -14.93 -13.16
N VAL A 62 -12.34 -15.58 -12.58
CA VAL A 62 -11.14 -14.89 -12.08
C VAL A 62 -10.54 -14.07 -13.22
N GLY A 63 -10.43 -12.75 -13.02
CA GLY A 63 -9.89 -11.85 -14.04
C GLY A 63 -10.89 -11.47 -15.14
N GLU A 64 -12.19 -11.62 -14.93
CA GLU A 64 -13.19 -11.06 -15.83
C GLU A 64 -13.16 -9.53 -15.76
N PHE A 65 -13.23 -8.88 -16.92
CA PHE A 65 -13.29 -7.43 -16.99
C PHE A 65 -14.66 -6.95 -16.53
N MET A 66 -14.69 -6.11 -15.49
CA MET A 66 -15.88 -5.38 -15.11
C MET A 66 -15.92 -4.04 -15.86
N PRO A 67 -17.02 -3.70 -16.56
CA PRO A 67 -17.18 -2.39 -17.18
C PRO A 67 -16.96 -1.25 -16.19
N ASN A 68 -16.38 -0.16 -16.68
CA ASN A 68 -16.23 1.06 -15.88
C ASN A 68 -17.60 1.63 -15.56
N ASP A 69 -17.79 2.09 -14.33
CA ASP A 69 -18.97 2.87 -13.97
C ASP A 69 -18.65 4.35 -14.27
N PRO A 70 -19.32 4.97 -15.25
CA PRO A 70 -19.07 6.37 -15.59
C PRO A 70 -19.49 7.34 -14.48
N THR A 71 -20.28 6.88 -13.49
CA THR A 71 -20.68 7.67 -12.33
C THR A 71 -19.67 7.58 -11.18
N ALA A 72 -18.67 6.70 -11.27
CA ALA A 72 -17.63 6.59 -10.27
C ALA A 72 -16.63 7.74 -10.40
N THR A 73 -16.39 8.44 -9.28
CA THR A 73 -15.51 9.60 -9.22
C THR A 73 -14.56 9.51 -8.03
N PRO A 74 -13.27 9.18 -8.25
CA PRO A 74 -12.66 8.97 -9.55
C PRO A 74 -13.06 7.61 -10.16
N THR A 75 -13.01 7.48 -11.49
CA THR A 75 -13.25 6.19 -12.15
C THR A 75 -12.16 5.18 -11.77
N PHE A 76 -10.91 5.66 -11.73
CA PHE A 76 -9.73 4.86 -11.42
C PHE A 76 -8.99 5.42 -10.20
N LEU A 77 -8.46 4.51 -9.38
CA LEU A 77 -7.65 4.80 -8.21
C LEU A 77 -6.31 4.07 -8.32
N ILE A 78 -5.19 4.77 -8.15
CA ILE A 78 -3.87 4.17 -7.89
C ILE A 78 -3.50 4.50 -6.44
N ILE A 79 -3.77 3.54 -5.54
CA ILE A 79 -3.79 3.83 -4.09
C ILE A 79 -2.46 3.62 -3.39
N GLY A 80 -1.47 3.01 -4.05
CA GLY A 80 -0.21 2.66 -3.40
C GLY A 80 0.56 1.58 -4.12
N ALA A 81 1.62 1.06 -3.52
CA ALA A 81 2.29 1.60 -2.34
C ALA A 81 3.29 2.71 -2.73
N PRO A 82 3.64 3.64 -1.83
CA PRO A 82 4.73 4.59 -2.03
C PRO A 82 6.00 3.84 -2.39
N LYS A 83 6.74 4.36 -3.37
CA LYS A 83 7.94 3.73 -3.93
C LYS A 83 7.74 2.36 -4.58
N GLY A 84 6.48 2.00 -4.86
CA GLY A 84 6.10 0.85 -5.68
C GLY A 84 6.07 1.12 -7.19
N GLY A 85 6.43 2.32 -7.66
CA GLY A 85 6.40 2.68 -9.09
C GLY A 85 5.14 3.39 -9.55
N THR A 86 4.26 3.80 -8.63
CA THR A 86 2.99 4.49 -8.93
C THR A 86 3.14 5.77 -9.75
N THR A 87 4.26 6.51 -9.60
CA THR A 87 4.54 7.69 -10.44
C THR A 87 4.74 7.29 -11.91
N ASP A 88 5.51 6.23 -12.16
CA ASP A 88 5.80 5.77 -13.52
C ASP A 88 4.53 5.24 -14.19
N LEU A 89 3.74 4.46 -13.45
CA LEU A 89 2.44 3.98 -13.90
C LEU A 89 1.47 5.14 -14.23
N PHE A 90 1.35 6.12 -13.32
CA PHE A 90 0.54 7.30 -13.54
C PHE A 90 0.98 8.05 -14.81
N SER A 91 2.28 8.32 -14.96
CA SER A 91 2.83 9.01 -16.12
C SER A 91 2.52 8.30 -17.43
N GLN A 92 2.60 6.96 -17.48
CA GLN A 92 2.24 6.21 -18.69
C GLN A 92 0.74 6.32 -19.04
N LEU A 93 -0.14 6.24 -18.04
CA LEU A 93 -1.58 6.31 -18.25
C LEU A 93 -2.03 7.70 -18.71
N THR A 94 -1.38 8.75 -18.20
CA THR A 94 -1.71 10.16 -18.48
C THR A 94 -0.82 10.79 -19.55
N ASP A 95 0.03 10.02 -20.23
CA ASP A 95 0.90 10.55 -21.28
C ASP A 95 0.05 11.17 -22.39
N ALA A 96 0.34 12.41 -22.76
CA ALA A 96 -0.47 13.17 -23.72
C ALA A 96 -0.47 12.53 -25.12
N SER A 97 0.64 11.91 -25.54
CA SER A 97 0.76 11.27 -26.86
C SER A 97 -0.14 10.04 -26.98
N VAL A 98 -0.36 9.35 -25.86
CA VAL A 98 -1.25 8.20 -25.76
C VAL A 98 -2.68 8.63 -25.49
N ASN A 99 -2.89 9.59 -24.59
CA ASN A 99 -4.22 10.03 -24.16
C ASN A 99 -4.99 10.81 -25.22
N SER A 100 -4.30 11.46 -26.15
CA SER A 100 -4.89 12.15 -27.29
C SER A 100 -4.70 11.38 -28.61
N GLY A 101 -4.21 10.14 -28.56
CA GLY A 101 -3.92 9.34 -29.75
C GLY A 101 -5.20 8.85 -30.44
N PRO A 102 -5.19 8.69 -31.79
CA PRO A 102 -6.38 8.29 -32.56
C PRO A 102 -6.85 6.86 -32.27
N GLU A 103 -5.98 6.00 -31.74
CA GLU A 103 -6.31 4.63 -31.35
C GLU A 103 -6.92 4.54 -29.94
N ARG A 104 -7.00 5.67 -29.19
CA ARG A 104 -7.55 5.64 -27.84
C ARG A 104 -9.08 5.59 -27.91
N PRO A 105 -9.72 4.57 -27.32
CA PRO A 105 -11.17 4.50 -27.31
C PRO A 105 -11.75 5.50 -26.33
N ASP A 106 -12.93 5.98 -26.68
CA ASP A 106 -13.75 6.78 -25.79
C ASP A 106 -14.26 5.95 -24.61
N PRO A 107 -14.35 6.54 -23.41
CA PRO A 107 -13.92 7.90 -23.09
C PRO A 107 -12.41 8.01 -22.74
N PRO A 108 -11.69 9.09 -23.15
CA PRO A 108 -10.29 9.33 -22.76
C PRO A 108 -10.14 9.60 -21.26
N LEU A 109 -8.92 9.58 -20.71
CA LEU A 109 -8.69 10.16 -19.38
C LEU A 109 -8.75 11.69 -19.47
N LEU A 110 -9.23 12.36 -18.43
CA LEU A 110 -9.14 13.82 -18.36
C LEU A 110 -7.67 14.29 -18.44
N SER A 111 -7.40 15.23 -19.34
CA SER A 111 -6.08 15.84 -19.47
C SER A 111 -5.75 16.70 -18.25
N GLY A 112 -4.48 16.75 -17.86
CA GLY A 112 -4.01 17.63 -16.79
C GLY A 112 -4.43 17.18 -15.38
N THR A 113 -4.84 15.92 -15.21
CA THR A 113 -4.94 15.27 -13.90
C THR A 113 -3.62 15.37 -13.16
N LYS A 114 -3.67 15.72 -11.88
CA LYS A 114 -2.49 15.78 -11.02
C LYS A 114 -2.36 14.49 -10.22
N LYS A 115 -1.13 14.01 -10.07
CA LYS A 115 -0.81 12.93 -9.13
C LYS A 115 -0.92 13.47 -7.69
N GLU A 116 -1.27 12.59 -6.75
CA GLU A 116 -1.26 12.88 -5.31
C GLU A 116 -2.19 14.03 -4.92
N VAL A 117 -3.47 13.93 -5.33
CA VAL A 117 -4.53 14.83 -4.87
C VAL A 117 -4.61 14.82 -3.34
N ALA A 118 -4.41 13.66 -2.72
CA ALA A 118 -4.21 13.48 -1.27
C ALA A 118 -5.32 14.03 -0.35
N LEU A 119 -6.44 14.49 -0.88
CA LEU A 119 -7.49 15.12 -0.09
C LEU A 119 -8.13 14.16 0.91
N LEU A 120 -8.32 12.90 0.52
CA LEU A 120 -8.90 11.86 1.39
C LEU A 120 -7.97 11.42 2.53
N HIS A 121 -6.69 11.81 2.50
CA HIS A 121 -5.72 11.44 3.54
C HIS A 121 -5.88 12.29 4.82
N VAL A 122 -6.65 13.37 4.78
CA VAL A 122 -6.85 14.25 5.93
C VAL A 122 -7.70 13.53 6.99
N ALA A 123 -7.08 13.21 8.12
CA ALA A 123 -7.64 12.40 9.21
C ALA A 123 -8.93 12.95 9.85
N HIS A 124 -9.27 14.21 9.56
CA HIS A 124 -10.46 14.89 10.09
C HIS A 124 -11.69 14.80 9.18
N LEU A 125 -11.60 14.08 8.06
CA LEU A 125 -12.73 13.87 7.17
C LEU A 125 -13.64 12.78 7.74
N SER A 126 -14.64 13.20 8.51
CA SER A 126 -15.80 12.37 8.81
C SER A 126 -16.57 12.07 7.52
N PRO A 127 -17.18 10.87 7.36
CA PRO A 127 -18.10 10.60 6.26
C PRO A 127 -19.21 11.66 6.09
N ALA A 128 -19.63 12.30 7.18
CA ALA A 128 -20.61 13.40 7.13
C ALA A 128 -20.06 14.65 6.40
N ASN A 129 -18.75 14.89 6.50
CA ASN A 129 -18.07 16.01 5.85
C ASN A 129 -17.71 15.71 4.39
N PHE A 130 -17.96 14.48 3.93
CA PHE A 130 -17.67 14.04 2.56
C PHE A 130 -18.95 13.60 1.83
N THR A 131 -20.04 14.31 2.08
CA THR A 131 -21.23 14.19 1.25
C THR A 131 -21.00 14.89 -0.09
N PRO A 132 -21.69 14.49 -1.18
CA PRO A 132 -21.54 15.11 -2.50
C PRO A 132 -21.78 16.64 -2.57
N TYR A 133 -22.23 17.26 -1.47
CA TYR A 133 -22.50 18.70 -1.37
C TYR A 133 -21.55 19.42 -0.43
N ALA A 134 -20.69 18.69 0.28
CA ALA A 134 -19.71 19.30 1.14
C ALA A 134 -18.66 20.06 0.30
N PRO A 135 -18.20 21.24 0.75
CA PRO A 135 -17.14 21.99 0.06
C PRO A 135 -15.93 21.13 -0.28
N VAL A 136 -15.50 20.26 0.64
CA VAL A 136 -14.36 19.36 0.45
C VAL A 136 -14.57 18.40 -0.73
N PHE A 137 -15.78 17.90 -0.95
CA PHE A 137 -16.05 17.04 -2.11
C PHE A 137 -15.97 17.83 -3.42
N ARG A 138 -16.45 19.08 -3.45
CA ARG A 138 -16.29 19.95 -4.62
C ARG A 138 -14.82 20.23 -4.91
N ASP A 139 -14.02 20.49 -3.88
CA ASP A 139 -12.57 20.69 -4.01
C ASP A 139 -11.89 19.43 -4.55
N TYR A 140 -12.34 18.25 -4.11
CA TYR A 140 -11.88 16.98 -4.66
C TYR A 140 -12.16 16.88 -6.16
N LEU A 141 -13.39 17.16 -6.58
CA LEU A 141 -13.77 17.16 -8.00
C LEU A 141 -12.95 18.17 -8.80
N ALA A 142 -12.68 19.36 -8.25
CA ALA A 142 -11.86 20.37 -8.91
C ALA A 142 -10.42 19.88 -9.11
N LEU A 143 -9.84 19.21 -8.12
CA LEU A 143 -8.50 18.61 -8.20
C LEU A 143 -8.44 17.45 -9.21
N LEU A 144 -9.53 16.68 -9.35
CA LEU A 144 -9.70 15.69 -10.41
C LEU A 144 -10.02 16.29 -11.78
N ARG A 145 -10.19 17.61 -11.88
CA ARG A 145 -10.65 18.34 -13.08
C ARG A 145 -12.03 17.89 -13.57
N HIS A 146 -12.85 17.34 -12.69
CA HIS A 146 -14.18 16.85 -13.06
C HIS A 146 -15.12 18.02 -13.41
N PRO A 147 -15.88 17.99 -14.52
CA PRO A 147 -16.75 19.10 -14.94
C PRO A 147 -17.76 19.53 -13.87
N CYS A 148 -18.30 18.56 -13.12
CA CYS A 148 -19.20 18.80 -12.00
C CYS A 148 -18.64 19.68 -10.88
N ALA A 149 -17.31 19.90 -10.78
CA ALA A 149 -16.74 20.85 -9.83
C ALA A 149 -17.33 22.27 -9.96
N ASN A 150 -17.80 22.64 -11.16
CA ASN A 150 -18.39 23.94 -11.46
C ASN A 150 -19.90 24.04 -11.14
N ALA A 151 -20.52 22.98 -10.62
CA ALA A 151 -21.94 23.00 -10.26
C ALA A 151 -22.21 24.02 -9.15
N SER A 152 -23.10 24.98 -9.41
CA SER A 152 -23.39 26.08 -8.49
C SER A 152 -24.19 25.63 -7.25
N SER A 153 -24.93 24.53 -7.36
CA SER A 153 -25.76 23.99 -6.28
C SER A 153 -25.58 22.48 -6.09
N GLY A 154 -26.05 21.95 -4.95
CA GLY A 154 -26.04 20.51 -4.71
C GLY A 154 -26.98 19.72 -5.64
N SER A 155 -28.10 20.29 -6.08
CA SER A 155 -28.96 19.65 -7.09
C SER A 155 -28.26 19.56 -8.45
N GLN A 156 -27.61 20.64 -8.89
CA GLN A 156 -26.81 20.63 -10.13
C GLN A 156 -25.63 19.65 -10.05
N MET A 157 -24.98 19.55 -8.89
CA MET A 157 -23.89 18.59 -8.68
C MET A 157 -24.39 17.15 -8.84
N ARG A 158 -25.55 16.84 -8.25
CA ARG A 158 -26.22 15.53 -8.40
C ARG A 158 -26.60 15.23 -9.83
N GLU A 159 -27.27 16.18 -10.48
CA GLU A 159 -27.71 16.05 -11.87
C GLU A 159 -26.52 15.88 -12.80
N CYS A 160 -25.43 16.58 -12.52
CA CYS A 160 -24.15 16.36 -13.16
C CYS A 160 -23.71 14.91 -12.86
N LEU A 161 -23.33 14.53 -11.65
CA LEU A 161 -22.80 13.17 -11.40
C LEU A 161 -23.70 11.99 -11.86
N ALA A 162 -25.03 12.18 -11.89
CA ALA A 162 -25.97 11.17 -12.37
C ALA A 162 -26.25 11.22 -13.89
N GLY A 163 -25.98 12.35 -14.55
CA GLY A 163 -26.38 12.61 -15.92
C GLY A 163 -25.43 11.96 -16.95
N PRO A 164 -25.95 11.38 -18.05
CA PRO A 164 -25.12 10.83 -19.13
C PRO A 164 -24.28 11.90 -19.88
N GLY A 165 -24.51 13.20 -19.64
CA GLY A 165 -23.78 14.32 -20.27
C GLY A 165 -22.77 15.04 -19.35
N SER A 166 -22.52 14.54 -18.15
CA SER A 166 -21.83 15.28 -17.08
C SER A 166 -20.30 15.15 -17.01
N GLY A 167 -19.72 14.52 -18.01
CA GLY A 167 -18.36 14.01 -17.93
C GLY A 167 -18.24 12.51 -18.17
N ALA A 168 -19.34 11.81 -18.49
CA ALA A 168 -19.28 10.44 -19.02
C ALA A 168 -18.45 10.33 -20.32
N SER A 169 -18.04 11.45 -20.92
CA SER A 169 -17.07 11.52 -22.01
C SER A 169 -15.62 11.37 -21.59
N ALA A 170 -15.30 11.35 -20.28
CA ALA A 170 -13.93 11.18 -19.83
C ALA A 170 -13.83 10.41 -18.50
N TYR A 171 -12.85 9.52 -18.41
CA TYR A 171 -12.51 8.87 -17.15
C TYR A 171 -11.69 9.79 -16.26
N THR A 172 -11.92 9.68 -14.95
CA THR A 172 -11.12 10.34 -13.91
C THR A 172 -10.15 9.37 -13.26
N LEU A 173 -8.99 9.89 -12.84
CA LEU A 173 -7.93 9.13 -12.19
C LEU A 173 -7.43 9.89 -10.96
N ASP A 174 -7.36 9.22 -9.82
CA ASP A 174 -6.60 9.70 -8.67
C ASP A 174 -5.47 8.71 -8.39
N ALA A 175 -4.25 9.21 -8.36
CA ALA A 175 -3.07 8.44 -8.03
C ALA A 175 -2.41 8.98 -6.78
N THR A 176 -2.93 8.61 -5.62
CA THR A 176 -2.39 8.97 -4.32
C THR A 176 -1.86 7.73 -3.60
N PRO A 177 -0.54 7.48 -3.62
CA PRO A 177 0.04 6.28 -3.04
C PRO A 177 -0.11 6.18 -1.52
N GLY A 178 -0.47 7.27 -0.83
CA GLY A 178 -0.75 7.23 0.59
C GLY A 178 -2.10 6.59 0.95
N TYR A 179 -3.02 6.44 0.00
CA TYR A 179 -4.35 5.90 0.30
C TYR A 179 -4.31 4.47 0.83
N TYR A 180 -3.37 3.62 0.38
CA TYR A 180 -3.32 2.22 0.80
C TYR A 180 -3.13 2.04 2.32
N TYR A 181 -2.43 2.94 3.03
CA TYR A 181 -2.23 2.86 4.48
C TYR A 181 -3.23 3.68 5.28
N ALA A 182 -4.13 4.42 4.62
CA ALA A 182 -5.01 5.38 5.27
C ALA A 182 -6.35 4.69 5.62
N PRO A 183 -6.59 4.35 6.90
CA PRO A 183 -7.67 3.44 7.27
C PRO A 183 -9.08 4.00 7.00
N GLY A 184 -9.24 5.34 6.99
CA GLY A 184 -10.52 6.00 6.70
C GLY A 184 -10.86 6.08 5.21
N VAL A 185 -9.86 6.02 4.33
CA VAL A 185 -10.05 6.24 2.89
C VAL A 185 -10.98 5.21 2.23
N PRO A 186 -10.88 3.89 2.49
CA PRO A 186 -11.82 2.91 1.96
C PRO A 186 -13.28 3.20 2.30
N LEU A 187 -13.54 3.70 3.51
CA LEU A 187 -14.89 4.01 3.98
C LEU A 187 -15.45 5.25 3.31
N LEU A 188 -14.62 6.30 3.18
CA LEU A 188 -15.00 7.51 2.48
C LEU A 188 -15.32 7.20 1.02
N LEU A 189 -14.42 6.51 0.31
CA LEU A 189 -14.61 6.14 -1.09
C LEU A 189 -15.84 5.26 -1.29
N ARG A 190 -16.14 4.33 -0.37
CA ARG A 190 -17.37 3.52 -0.45
C ARG A 190 -18.63 4.40 -0.45
N GLY A 191 -18.59 5.52 0.26
CA GLY A 191 -19.72 6.44 0.40
C GLY A 191 -20.09 7.18 -0.89
N PHE A 192 -19.10 7.60 -1.69
CA PHE A 192 -19.35 8.45 -2.87
C PHE A 192 -18.88 7.87 -4.20
N SER A 193 -17.99 6.88 -4.18
CA SER A 193 -17.48 6.22 -5.38
C SER A 193 -17.30 4.72 -5.16
N PRO A 194 -18.37 3.97 -4.83
CA PRO A 194 -18.27 2.53 -4.53
C PRO A 194 -17.81 1.69 -5.73
N ASN A 195 -17.88 2.26 -6.94
CA ASN A 195 -17.60 1.59 -8.20
C ASN A 195 -16.37 2.18 -8.89
N SER A 196 -15.35 2.66 -8.16
CA SER A 196 -14.05 2.88 -8.80
C SER A 196 -13.34 1.56 -9.04
N LYS A 197 -12.45 1.53 -10.03
CA LYS A 197 -11.44 0.47 -10.14
C LYS A 197 -10.18 0.88 -9.38
N VAL A 198 -9.62 -0.06 -8.65
CA VAL A 198 -8.44 0.15 -7.81
C VAL A 198 -7.24 -0.57 -8.39
N VAL A 199 -6.11 0.14 -8.49
CA VAL A 199 -4.80 -0.40 -8.83
C VAL A 199 -3.87 -0.21 -7.63
N LEU A 200 -3.16 -1.27 -7.27
CA LEU A 200 -2.17 -1.29 -6.20
C LEU A 200 -0.87 -1.91 -6.71
N MET A 201 0.23 -1.17 -6.62
CA MET A 201 1.57 -1.64 -6.94
C MET A 201 2.33 -2.01 -5.67
N LEU A 202 2.71 -3.27 -5.51
CA LEU A 202 3.49 -3.75 -4.37
C LEU A 202 4.93 -3.96 -4.78
N ARG A 203 5.87 -3.64 -3.91
CA ARG A 203 7.31 -3.84 -4.13
C ARG A 203 7.87 -4.69 -3.00
N GLU A 204 9.01 -5.34 -3.21
CA GLU A 204 9.69 -6.02 -2.10
C GLU A 204 9.82 -5.04 -0.91
N PRO A 205 9.35 -5.42 0.29
CA PRO A 205 9.13 -4.46 1.38
C PRO A 205 10.41 -3.81 1.92
N ILE A 206 11.56 -4.49 1.92
CA ILE A 206 12.86 -3.93 2.31
C ILE A 206 13.32 -2.94 1.23
N ASP A 207 13.25 -3.35 -0.03
CA ASP A 207 13.62 -2.49 -1.16
C ASP A 207 12.80 -1.20 -1.21
N ARG A 208 11.51 -1.33 -0.93
CA ARG A 208 10.59 -0.20 -0.83
C ARG A 208 10.93 0.67 0.38
N LEU A 209 11.25 0.07 1.52
CA LEU A 209 11.64 0.77 2.74
C LEU A 209 12.89 1.63 2.52
N GLU A 210 13.96 1.07 1.95
CA GLU A 210 15.19 1.82 1.62
C GLU A 210 14.89 2.98 0.65
N ALA A 211 14.07 2.73 -0.38
CA ALA A 211 13.66 3.75 -1.34
C ALA A 211 12.78 4.85 -0.71
N LEU A 212 11.99 4.51 0.31
CA LEU A 212 11.12 5.44 1.02
C LEU A 212 11.93 6.31 1.99
N TYR A 213 12.85 5.70 2.74
CA TYR A 213 13.79 6.40 3.59
C TYR A 213 14.64 7.39 2.79
N HIS A 214 15.25 6.95 1.68
CA HIS A 214 16.05 7.83 0.82
C HIS A 214 15.25 9.04 0.34
N HIS A 215 13.99 8.85 -0.04
CA HIS A 215 13.12 9.95 -0.44
C HIS A 215 12.81 10.91 0.70
N TRP A 216 12.46 10.40 1.88
CA TRP A 216 12.17 11.22 3.05
C TRP A 216 13.39 12.02 3.52
N MET A 217 14.58 11.42 3.43
CA MET A 217 15.82 12.10 3.77
C MET A 217 16.15 13.21 2.76
N VAL A 218 16.07 12.92 1.45
CA VAL A 218 16.50 13.84 0.39
C VAL A 218 15.48 14.95 0.11
N GLN A 219 14.18 14.62 0.11
CA GLN A 219 13.13 15.57 -0.29
C GLN A 219 12.52 16.27 0.91
N ASP A 220 12.20 15.53 1.96
CA ASP A 220 11.48 16.07 3.12
C ASP A 220 12.43 16.51 4.24
N HIS A 221 13.74 16.28 4.07
CA HIS A 221 14.76 16.53 5.09
C HIS A 221 14.41 15.87 6.43
N MET A 222 13.69 14.75 6.37
CA MET A 222 13.34 13.97 7.55
C MET A 222 14.55 13.14 7.96
N TRP A 223 14.97 13.31 9.22
CA TRP A 223 16.12 12.64 9.84
C TRP A 223 17.47 13.01 9.21
N PRO A 224 17.86 14.30 9.22
CA PRO A 224 19.14 14.73 8.65
C PRO A 224 20.35 14.03 9.28
N ASP A 225 20.23 13.64 10.57
CA ASP A 225 21.31 13.08 11.37
C ASP A 225 21.02 11.65 11.87
N THR A 226 20.01 10.95 11.31
CA THR A 226 19.69 9.58 11.72
C THR A 226 19.70 8.66 10.53
N THR A 227 20.61 7.68 10.56
CA THR A 227 20.78 6.66 9.53
C THR A 227 19.63 5.65 9.53
N LEU A 228 19.47 4.93 8.43
CA LEU A 228 18.45 3.87 8.35
C LEU A 228 18.73 2.72 9.34
N ASP A 229 20.00 2.41 9.61
CA ASP A 229 20.40 1.41 10.60
C ASP A 229 20.03 1.80 12.03
N GLU A 230 20.17 3.08 12.40
CA GLU A 230 19.76 3.57 13.71
C GLU A 230 18.24 3.46 13.90
N LEU A 231 17.46 3.80 12.85
CA LEU A 231 16.01 3.62 12.86
C LEU A 231 15.62 2.14 12.98
N ALA A 232 16.31 1.24 12.28
CA ALA A 232 16.07 -0.19 12.37
C ALA A 232 16.40 -0.73 13.76
N THR A 233 17.53 -0.33 14.31
CA THR A 233 17.97 -0.71 15.67
C THR A 233 16.96 -0.24 16.72
N ALA A 234 16.47 1.00 16.61
CA ALA A 234 15.44 1.53 17.48
C ALA A 234 14.13 0.74 17.36
N PHE A 235 13.72 0.39 16.13
CA PHE A 235 12.52 -0.41 15.88
C PHE A 235 12.62 -1.82 16.48
N PHE A 236 13.74 -2.53 16.28
CA PHE A 236 13.94 -3.84 16.89
C PHE A 236 14.04 -3.78 18.41
N THR A 237 14.69 -2.75 18.96
CA THR A 237 14.74 -2.52 20.40
C THR A 237 13.35 -2.31 20.97
N LEU A 238 12.49 -1.54 20.29
CA LEU A 238 11.09 -1.41 20.68
C LEU A 238 10.38 -2.76 20.70
N LEU A 239 10.50 -3.57 19.65
CA LEU A 239 9.86 -4.89 19.59
C LEU A 239 10.37 -5.84 20.69
N ALA A 240 11.65 -5.75 21.06
CA ALA A 240 12.24 -6.59 22.10
C ALA A 240 11.85 -6.15 23.52
N THR A 241 11.73 -4.84 23.76
CA THR A 241 11.56 -4.27 25.11
C THR A 241 10.10 -3.92 25.44
N ASN A 242 9.24 -3.78 24.43
CA ASN A 242 7.83 -3.47 24.60
C ASN A 242 6.96 -4.68 24.21
N PRO A 243 6.43 -5.44 25.20
CA PRO A 243 5.61 -6.63 24.93
C PRO A 243 4.31 -6.29 24.19
N ASP A 244 3.77 -5.08 24.34
CA ASP A 244 2.56 -4.64 23.64
C ASP A 244 2.86 -4.41 22.16
N ALA A 245 3.98 -3.77 21.82
CA ALA A 245 4.43 -3.62 20.43
C ALA A 245 4.64 -4.98 19.73
N ALA A 246 5.30 -5.91 20.42
CA ALA A 246 5.46 -7.28 19.92
C ALA A 246 4.12 -8.03 19.81
N ALA A 247 3.19 -7.81 20.76
CA ALA A 247 1.86 -8.39 20.71
C ALA A 247 1.06 -7.84 19.52
N ILE A 248 1.08 -6.53 19.27
CA ILE A 248 0.47 -5.90 18.09
C ILE A 248 1.02 -6.54 16.83
N LEU A 249 2.34 -6.59 16.65
CA LEU A 249 2.94 -7.17 15.45
C LEU A 249 2.52 -8.64 15.24
N ARG A 250 2.51 -9.44 16.32
CA ARG A 250 2.02 -10.82 16.28
C ARG A 250 0.54 -10.90 15.92
N ARG A 251 -0.32 -10.02 16.44
CA ARG A 251 -1.75 -9.94 16.08
C ARG A 251 -1.91 -9.60 14.61
N LEU A 252 -1.19 -8.59 14.12
CA LEU A 252 -1.22 -8.20 12.71
C LEU A 252 -0.78 -9.35 11.78
N ALA A 253 0.18 -10.16 12.22
CA ALA A 253 0.63 -11.35 11.51
C ALA A 253 -0.34 -12.53 11.60
N SER A 254 -1.01 -12.71 12.74
CA SER A 254 -1.84 -13.88 13.05
C SER A 254 -3.32 -13.74 12.70
N CYS A 255 -3.79 -12.56 12.27
CA CYS A 255 -5.18 -12.33 11.90
C CYS A 255 -5.68 -13.39 10.92
N PRO A 256 -6.69 -14.22 11.26
CA PRO A 256 -7.22 -15.24 10.38
C PRO A 256 -7.74 -14.64 9.06
N ALA A 257 -7.67 -15.46 8.00
CA ALA A 257 -8.18 -15.15 6.68
C ALA A 257 -9.69 -14.84 6.72
N ALA A 258 -10.15 -13.90 5.89
CA ALA A 258 -11.55 -13.50 5.92
C ALA A 258 -12.52 -14.63 5.48
N ALA A 259 -11.99 -15.60 4.71
CA ALA A 259 -12.71 -16.75 4.19
C ALA A 259 -13.45 -17.57 5.27
N ALA A 260 -12.88 -17.69 6.47
CA ALA A 260 -13.50 -18.47 7.55
C ALA A 260 -14.81 -17.82 8.07
N ALA A 261 -14.94 -16.49 8.05
CA ALA A 261 -16.17 -15.83 8.52
C ALA A 261 -17.25 -15.73 7.44
N THR A 262 -16.87 -15.73 6.15
CA THR A 262 -17.85 -15.70 5.07
C THR A 262 -18.61 -17.02 5.02
N ALA A 263 -17.92 -18.16 5.19
CA ALA A 263 -18.54 -19.48 5.31
C ALA A 263 -19.44 -19.60 6.57
N ALA A 264 -19.04 -19.01 7.70
CA ALA A 264 -19.86 -19.00 8.91
C ALA A 264 -21.12 -18.12 8.76
N ALA A 265 -21.01 -16.98 8.07
CA ALA A 265 -22.13 -16.07 7.82
C ALA A 265 -23.14 -16.64 6.81
N THR A 266 -22.70 -17.37 5.77
CA THR A 266 -23.61 -18.07 4.85
C THR A 266 -24.22 -19.31 5.49
N ALA A 267 -23.51 -20.05 6.34
CA ALA A 267 -24.06 -21.20 7.06
C ALA A 267 -25.15 -20.80 8.08
N SER A 268 -25.05 -19.61 8.67
CA SER A 268 -26.08 -19.09 9.59
C SER A 268 -27.28 -18.46 8.87
N ALA A 269 -27.26 -18.33 7.54
CA ALA A 269 -28.32 -17.76 6.72
C ALA A 269 -29.15 -18.84 5.99
N ALA A 270 -29.28 -20.04 6.59
CA ALA A 270 -30.21 -21.04 6.10
C ALA A 270 -31.64 -20.45 6.07
N PRO A 271 -32.42 -20.68 5.01
CA PRO A 271 -33.72 -20.05 4.85
C PRO A 271 -34.66 -20.58 5.92
N ILE A 272 -35.25 -19.67 6.71
CA ILE A 272 -36.46 -19.98 7.47
C ILE A 272 -37.53 -20.25 6.43
N ALA A 273 -37.82 -21.53 6.20
CA ALA A 273 -38.84 -21.97 5.27
C ALA A 273 -40.19 -21.34 5.68
N ALA A 274 -40.75 -20.53 4.80
CA ALA A 274 -42.09 -20.00 4.92
C ALA A 274 -43.10 -21.14 4.71
N GLY A 275 -43.54 -21.76 5.80
CA GLY A 275 -44.67 -22.68 5.82
C GLY A 275 -45.98 -21.91 5.96
N SER A 276 -46.78 -21.86 4.89
CA SER A 276 -48.14 -21.33 4.92
C SER A 276 -49.15 -22.38 5.39
N SER A 277 -49.93 -21.99 6.41
CA SER A 277 -51.34 -22.32 6.68
C SER A 277 -51.81 -23.78 6.85
N GLY A 278 -52.24 -24.09 8.08
CA GLY A 278 -53.64 -24.53 8.32
C GLY A 278 -53.87 -25.97 8.84
N ARG A 279 -54.00 -26.14 10.17
CA ARG A 279 -55.20 -26.69 10.87
C ARG A 279 -54.90 -27.25 12.28
N SER A 280 -55.82 -26.88 13.17
CA SER A 280 -56.50 -27.68 14.21
C SER A 280 -55.74 -28.25 15.41
N LEU A 281 -56.36 -28.01 16.57
CA LEU A 281 -56.00 -28.41 17.93
C LEU A 281 -56.01 -29.93 18.16
N SER A 282 -55.01 -30.46 18.87
CA SER A 282 -55.18 -31.29 20.09
C SER A 282 -53.84 -31.80 20.67
N ASN A 283 -53.81 -31.84 22.00
CA ASN A 283 -52.87 -32.42 22.98
C ASN A 283 -51.84 -33.46 22.50
N HIS A 284 -50.56 -33.28 22.85
CA HIS A 284 -49.81 -34.08 23.85
C HIS A 284 -48.29 -33.90 23.74
N ALA A 285 -47.64 -34.04 24.91
CA ALA A 285 -46.26 -34.46 25.15
C ALA A 285 -45.11 -33.54 24.71
N THR A 286 -44.44 -33.01 25.73
CA THR A 286 -43.08 -32.46 25.74
C THR A 286 -42.06 -33.52 25.30
N PRO A 287 -41.26 -33.30 24.24
CA PRO A 287 -40.05 -34.06 24.03
C PRO A 287 -38.86 -33.29 24.61
N ALA A 288 -38.01 -34.04 25.31
CA ALA A 288 -36.75 -33.58 25.86
C ALA A 288 -35.82 -33.05 24.75
N THR A 289 -35.27 -31.86 24.99
CA THR A 289 -34.24 -31.24 24.16
C THR A 289 -32.95 -32.05 24.26
N PRO A 290 -32.35 -32.53 23.15
CA PRO A 290 -31.03 -33.11 23.19
C PRO A 290 -30.00 -32.00 23.44
N SER A 291 -29.44 -32.00 24.64
CA SER A 291 -28.21 -31.27 24.95
C SER A 291 -27.05 -32.07 24.34
N GLY A 292 -26.55 -31.67 23.18
CA GLY A 292 -25.41 -32.34 22.59
C GLY A 292 -24.94 -31.68 21.29
N LEU A 293 -23.69 -31.22 21.30
CA LEU A 293 -22.90 -30.77 20.14
C LEU A 293 -23.22 -29.37 19.59
N ALA A 294 -23.18 -28.37 20.46
CA ALA A 294 -22.66 -27.06 20.06
C ALA A 294 -21.14 -27.20 19.85
N GLY A 295 -20.74 -27.65 18.66
CA GLY A 295 -19.37 -27.51 18.21
C GLY A 295 -18.97 -26.05 18.33
N ASN A 296 -17.87 -25.79 19.02
CA ASN A 296 -17.31 -24.48 19.29
C ASN A 296 -16.78 -23.87 17.97
N VAL A 297 -17.67 -23.52 17.06
CA VAL A 297 -17.34 -22.89 15.77
C VAL A 297 -16.96 -21.45 16.08
N GLY A 298 -15.65 -21.22 16.23
CA GLY A 298 -14.96 -19.92 16.21
C GLY A 298 -15.83 -18.72 16.62
N GLY A 299 -16.01 -18.53 17.92
CA GLY A 299 -16.72 -17.38 18.50
C GLY A 299 -16.08 -16.00 18.18
N PRO A 300 -16.53 -14.91 18.84
CA PRO A 300 -16.29 -13.50 18.53
C PRO A 300 -14.84 -13.03 18.22
N GLN A 301 -13.81 -13.86 18.42
CA GLN A 301 -12.45 -13.62 17.94
C GLN A 301 -12.33 -13.56 16.40
N LEU A 302 -13.13 -14.35 15.66
CA LEU A 302 -13.06 -14.37 14.20
C LEU A 302 -13.60 -13.07 13.57
N LEU A 303 -14.64 -12.48 14.19
CA LEU A 303 -15.17 -11.16 13.83
C LEU A 303 -14.23 -10.02 14.26
N ARG A 304 -13.54 -10.16 15.41
CA ARG A 304 -12.53 -9.18 15.88
C ARG A 304 -11.37 -9.00 14.91
N CYS A 305 -10.90 -10.06 14.25
CA CYS A 305 -9.78 -9.90 13.32
C CYS A 305 -10.16 -9.24 11.98
N GLN A 306 -11.45 -9.25 11.63
CA GLN A 306 -11.93 -8.64 10.39
C GLN A 306 -12.37 -7.19 10.60
N ALA A 307 -13.08 -6.91 11.68
CA ALA A 307 -13.66 -5.59 11.95
C ALA A 307 -12.98 -4.81 13.09
N ASP A 308 -12.03 -5.39 13.84
CA ASP A 308 -11.31 -4.66 14.91
C ASP A 308 -9.80 -4.56 14.67
N SER A 309 -9.17 -5.41 13.84
CA SER A 309 -7.72 -5.26 13.57
C SER A 309 -7.37 -4.02 12.74
N TRP A 310 -8.26 -3.54 11.88
CA TRP A 310 -8.12 -2.24 11.20
C TRP A 310 -8.34 -1.06 12.15
N ARG A 311 -8.97 -1.31 13.31
CA ARG A 311 -9.12 -0.40 14.45
C ARG A 311 -8.30 -0.88 15.64
N ASP A 312 -7.21 -1.61 15.42
CA ASP A 312 -6.27 -1.87 16.49
C ASP A 312 -5.66 -0.50 16.80
N LEU A 313 -6.31 0.24 17.72
CA LEU A 313 -5.93 1.59 18.11
C LEU A 313 -4.49 1.57 18.63
N ASP A 314 -4.06 0.43 19.19
CA ASP A 314 -2.69 0.21 19.61
C ASP A 314 -1.75 0.17 18.40
N ALA A 315 -2.17 -0.41 17.26
CA ALA A 315 -1.40 -0.35 16.02
C ALA A 315 -1.36 1.07 15.41
N LEU A 316 -2.40 1.89 15.62
CA LEU A 316 -2.37 3.29 15.21
C LEU A 316 -1.30 4.08 15.96
N GLU A 317 -1.12 3.84 17.27
CA GLU A 317 -0.05 4.48 18.05
C GLU A 317 1.34 4.15 17.47
N LEU A 318 1.55 2.90 17.02
CA LEU A 318 2.79 2.55 16.32
C LEU A 318 2.92 3.25 14.96
N LEU A 319 1.83 3.37 14.20
CA LEU A 319 1.82 3.99 12.86
C LEU A 319 1.92 5.52 12.89
N GLU A 320 1.57 6.17 14.00
CA GLU A 320 1.74 7.62 14.20
C GLU A 320 3.21 8.01 14.28
N ASN A 321 4.08 7.11 14.75
CA ASN A 321 5.53 7.33 14.72
C ASN A 321 6.06 7.09 13.30
N HIS A 322 6.58 8.15 12.65
CA HIS A 322 7.14 8.07 11.29
C HIS A 322 8.24 7.01 11.13
N GLY A 323 9.09 6.84 12.15
CA GLY A 323 10.16 5.84 12.15
C GLY A 323 9.60 4.42 12.12
N HIS A 324 8.62 4.10 12.97
CA HIS A 324 7.98 2.78 12.96
C HIS A 324 7.13 2.57 11.69
N ARG A 325 6.43 3.61 11.23
CA ARG A 325 5.64 3.57 9.99
C ARG A 325 6.47 3.20 8.78
N LEU A 326 7.73 3.59 8.72
CA LEU A 326 8.66 3.18 7.67
C LEU A 326 8.73 1.65 7.54
N PHE A 327 8.87 0.94 8.66
CA PHE A 327 8.94 -0.53 8.74
C PHE A 327 7.57 -1.20 8.60
N LEU A 328 6.55 -0.66 9.27
CA LEU A 328 5.20 -1.24 9.30
C LEU A 328 4.43 -1.05 8.00
N SER A 329 4.74 -0.01 7.22
CA SER A 329 4.03 0.23 5.98
C SER A 329 4.29 -0.84 4.91
N GLY A 330 5.30 -1.71 5.10
CA GLY A 330 5.56 -2.88 4.25
C GLY A 330 4.62 -4.06 4.52
N MET A 331 3.77 -3.95 5.55
CA MET A 331 2.79 -4.96 5.94
C MET A 331 1.55 -4.90 5.04
N TYR A 332 1.71 -5.24 3.76
CA TYR A 332 0.65 -5.11 2.76
C TYR A 332 -0.62 -5.89 3.11
N GLY A 333 -0.49 -7.07 3.71
CA GLY A 333 -1.65 -7.85 4.15
C GLY A 333 -2.52 -7.12 5.19
N TYR A 334 -1.89 -6.29 6.03
CA TYR A 334 -2.60 -5.43 7.00
C TYR A 334 -3.26 -4.25 6.29
N ALA A 335 -2.50 -3.51 5.49
CA ALA A 335 -3.01 -2.35 4.75
C ALA A 335 -4.21 -2.73 3.86
N LEU A 336 -4.15 -3.89 3.20
CA LEU A 336 -5.21 -4.39 2.33
C LEU A 336 -6.47 -4.84 3.08
N ALA A 337 -6.41 -5.11 4.39
CA ALA A 337 -7.55 -5.65 5.13
C ALA A 337 -8.74 -4.68 5.13
N ALA A 338 -8.49 -3.39 5.41
CA ALA A 338 -9.54 -2.37 5.41
C ALA A 338 -10.13 -2.16 4.01
N TRP A 339 -9.28 -2.10 2.99
CA TRP A 339 -9.72 -1.99 1.60
C TRP A 339 -10.58 -3.17 1.17
N ARG A 340 -10.16 -4.39 1.49
CA ARG A 340 -10.90 -5.61 1.17
C ARG A 340 -12.24 -5.70 1.90
N LEU A 341 -12.28 -5.31 3.17
CA LEU A 341 -13.52 -5.37 3.94
C LEU A 341 -14.54 -4.31 3.47
N HIS A 342 -14.06 -3.10 3.19
CA HIS A 342 -14.95 -1.95 3.05
C HIS A 342 -15.18 -1.53 1.61
N TYR A 343 -14.28 -1.83 0.68
CA TYR A 343 -14.30 -1.19 -0.64
C TYR A 343 -14.19 -2.17 -1.81
N PHE A 344 -13.33 -3.19 -1.71
CA PHE A 344 -13.09 -4.07 -2.85
C PHE A 344 -14.34 -4.84 -3.27
N THR A 345 -14.57 -4.80 -4.57
CA THR A 345 -15.59 -5.55 -5.28
C THR A 345 -14.88 -6.48 -6.28
N PRO A 346 -15.42 -7.69 -6.52
CA PRO A 346 -14.87 -8.61 -7.51
C PRO A 346 -14.65 -7.93 -8.88
N GLY A 347 -13.52 -8.23 -9.53
CA GLY A 347 -13.17 -7.68 -10.85
C GLY A 347 -12.79 -6.20 -10.88
N ARG A 348 -12.75 -5.50 -9.73
CA ARG A 348 -12.44 -4.05 -9.64
C ARG A 348 -11.18 -3.74 -8.84
N LEU A 349 -10.39 -4.75 -8.52
CA LEU A 349 -9.05 -4.60 -7.95
C LEU A 349 -8.01 -5.22 -8.87
N LEU A 350 -6.93 -4.48 -9.13
CA LEU A 350 -5.70 -4.95 -9.74
C LEU A 350 -4.53 -4.77 -8.75
N VAL A 351 -3.81 -5.85 -8.46
CA VAL A 351 -2.57 -5.84 -7.69
C VAL A 351 -1.41 -6.20 -8.62
N VAL A 352 -0.39 -5.34 -8.66
CA VAL A 352 0.76 -5.44 -9.55
C VAL A 352 2.04 -5.63 -8.74
N ASP A 353 2.85 -6.63 -9.08
CA ASP A 353 4.23 -6.69 -8.61
C ASP A 353 5.08 -5.64 -9.35
N SER A 354 5.63 -4.69 -8.59
CA SER A 354 6.51 -3.64 -9.06
C SER A 354 7.75 -4.20 -9.76
N HIS A 355 8.30 -5.32 -9.29
CA HIS A 355 9.46 -5.93 -9.94
C HIS A 355 9.11 -6.51 -11.30
N ALA A 356 8.01 -7.25 -11.42
CA ALA A 356 7.49 -7.67 -12.71
C ALA A 356 7.23 -6.48 -13.64
N TYR A 357 6.62 -5.40 -13.13
CA TYR A 357 6.35 -4.18 -13.90
C TYR A 357 7.62 -3.55 -14.46
N PHE A 358 8.72 -3.46 -13.70
CA PHE A 358 9.96 -2.86 -14.20
C PHE A 358 10.80 -3.83 -15.05
N ARG A 359 10.62 -5.15 -14.89
CA ARG A 359 11.30 -6.17 -15.70
C ARG A 359 10.69 -6.31 -17.08
N ASP A 360 9.35 -6.36 -17.16
CA ASP A 360 8.59 -6.48 -18.40
C ASP A 360 7.40 -5.53 -18.38
N ARG A 361 7.71 -4.25 -18.59
CA ARG A 361 6.73 -3.17 -18.50
C ARG A 361 5.62 -3.30 -19.53
N GLU A 362 5.96 -3.74 -20.74
CA GLU A 362 4.97 -3.91 -21.81
C GLU A 362 3.93 -4.98 -21.41
N ALA A 363 4.36 -6.16 -21.00
CA ALA A 363 3.42 -7.23 -20.62
C ALA A 363 2.54 -6.84 -19.43
N VAL A 364 3.09 -6.16 -18.43
CA VAL A 364 2.31 -5.70 -17.27
C VAL A 364 1.35 -4.58 -17.65
N MET A 365 1.77 -3.63 -18.50
CA MET A 365 0.88 -2.57 -18.99
C MET A 365 -0.26 -3.13 -19.84
N GLU A 366 -0.06 -4.22 -20.57
CA GLU A 366 -1.13 -4.90 -21.30
C GLU A 366 -2.25 -5.33 -20.34
N LYS A 367 -1.88 -5.88 -19.17
CA LYS A 367 -2.84 -6.26 -18.13
C LYS A 367 -3.47 -5.06 -17.44
N VAL A 368 -2.72 -3.99 -17.20
CA VAL A 368 -3.27 -2.73 -16.65
C VAL A 368 -4.32 -2.15 -17.59
N ILE A 369 -4.01 -2.03 -18.88
CA ILE A 369 -4.92 -1.46 -19.89
C ILE A 369 -6.14 -2.36 -20.10
N SER A 370 -5.96 -3.68 -20.11
CA SER A 370 -7.08 -4.64 -20.14
C SER A 370 -7.98 -4.52 -18.91
N PHE A 371 -7.41 -4.41 -17.71
CA PHE A 371 -8.17 -4.19 -16.48
C PHE A 371 -8.91 -2.84 -16.48
N MET A 372 -8.24 -1.75 -16.85
CA MET A 372 -8.82 -0.41 -16.80
C MET A 372 -9.86 -0.19 -17.89
N TYR A 373 -9.59 -0.61 -19.12
CA TYR A 373 -10.37 -0.24 -20.31
C TYR A 373 -11.06 -1.41 -21.01
N GLY A 374 -10.75 -2.66 -20.67
CA GLY A 374 -11.41 -3.83 -21.26
C GLY A 374 -10.92 -4.12 -22.67
N ARG A 375 -9.72 -3.66 -23.02
CA ARG A 375 -9.12 -3.79 -24.34
C ARG A 375 -7.63 -4.08 -24.28
N ALA A 376 -7.09 -4.46 -25.43
CA ALA A 376 -5.64 -4.54 -25.63
C ALA A 376 -5.00 -3.15 -25.71
N MET A 377 -3.68 -3.08 -25.49
CA MET A 377 -2.92 -1.87 -25.75
C MET A 377 -2.93 -1.46 -27.21
N THR A 378 -2.87 -0.15 -27.44
CA THR A 378 -2.59 0.46 -28.74
C THR A 378 -1.11 0.29 -29.10
N SER A 379 -0.76 0.53 -30.36
CA SER A 379 0.65 0.48 -30.78
C SER A 379 1.48 1.57 -30.09
N ALA A 380 0.88 2.75 -29.89
CA ALA A 380 1.48 3.86 -29.17
C ALA A 380 1.72 3.54 -27.68
N GLU A 381 0.76 2.90 -27.01
CA GLU A 381 0.90 2.45 -25.61
C GLU A 381 2.03 1.43 -25.45
N ARG A 382 2.11 0.43 -26.33
CA ARG A 382 3.21 -0.55 -26.33
C ARG A 382 4.56 0.10 -26.55
N ALA A 383 4.65 1.02 -27.51
CA ALA A 383 5.87 1.76 -27.80
C ALA A 383 6.31 2.60 -26.59
N LEU A 384 5.37 3.31 -25.93
CA LEU A 384 5.63 4.06 -24.71
C LEU A 384 6.14 3.14 -23.59
N ALA A 385 5.51 1.99 -23.37
CA ALA A 385 5.91 1.04 -22.34
C ALA A 385 7.31 0.46 -22.59
N ARG A 386 7.65 0.09 -23.83
CA ARG A 386 9.00 -0.38 -24.18
C ARG A 386 10.08 0.69 -24.00
N ASN A 387 9.78 1.91 -24.43
CA ASN A 387 10.75 2.99 -24.47
C ASN A 387 10.85 3.79 -23.17
N ALA A 388 9.92 3.58 -22.23
CA ALA A 388 9.94 4.28 -20.96
C ALA A 388 11.28 4.02 -20.25
N PRO A 389 12.01 5.06 -19.85
CA PRO A 389 13.31 4.87 -19.23
C PRO A 389 13.16 4.02 -17.97
N ALA A 390 14.14 3.15 -17.72
CA ALA A 390 14.24 2.44 -16.47
C ALA A 390 14.66 3.44 -15.37
N LYS A 391 13.73 4.29 -14.93
CA LYS A 391 14.00 5.41 -14.00
C LYS A 391 14.56 4.96 -12.64
N ASN A 392 14.57 3.66 -12.33
CA ASN A 392 15.04 3.14 -11.04
C ASN A 392 15.88 1.84 -11.10
N VAL A 393 16.22 1.32 -12.28
CA VAL A 393 16.98 0.03 -12.38
C VAL A 393 18.49 0.26 -12.41
N LYS A 394 18.94 1.40 -12.96
CA LYS A 394 20.33 1.58 -13.41
C LYS A 394 21.42 1.52 -12.33
N ASN A 395 21.10 1.57 -11.03
CA ASN A 395 22.12 1.55 -9.97
C ASN A 395 22.13 0.30 -9.06
N ARG A 396 21.25 -0.70 -9.26
CA ARG A 396 21.16 -1.84 -8.32
C ARG A 396 21.71 -3.18 -8.81
N PHE A 397 21.79 -3.41 -10.12
CA PHE A 397 22.29 -4.69 -10.66
C PHE A 397 23.73 -4.65 -11.18
N ASN A 398 24.42 -3.51 -11.07
CA ASN A 398 25.86 -3.43 -11.35
C ASN A 398 26.73 -3.87 -10.15
N THR A 399 26.27 -4.83 -9.35
CA THR A 399 27.19 -5.68 -8.59
C THR A 399 27.79 -6.67 -9.58
N THR A 400 29.00 -6.35 -10.04
CA THR A 400 29.94 -7.23 -10.75
C THR A 400 29.73 -8.69 -10.37
N SER A 401 29.07 -9.45 -11.24
CA SER A 401 29.31 -10.89 -11.32
C SER A 401 30.79 -11.05 -11.68
N PRO A 402 31.58 -11.86 -10.96
CA PRO A 402 32.93 -12.16 -11.39
C PRO A 402 32.80 -12.84 -12.76
N SER A 403 33.31 -12.18 -13.80
CA SER A 403 33.44 -12.77 -15.11
C SER A 403 34.34 -13.99 -14.96
N SER A 404 33.74 -15.17 -14.98
CA SER A 404 34.45 -16.40 -15.29
C SER A 404 34.96 -16.28 -16.72
N SER A 405 36.23 -15.89 -16.84
CA SER A 405 36.99 -15.93 -18.07
C SER A 405 37.10 -17.38 -18.55
N SER A 406 36.10 -17.82 -19.31
CA SER A 406 36.27 -18.92 -20.24
C SER A 406 36.97 -18.37 -21.48
N SER A 407 38.28 -18.56 -21.49
CA SER A 407 39.12 -18.38 -22.66
C SER A 407 38.67 -19.34 -23.76
N SER A 408 37.89 -18.83 -24.72
CA SER A 408 37.72 -19.45 -26.02
C SER A 408 38.49 -18.63 -27.05
N SER A 409 39.67 -19.12 -27.37
CA SER A 409 40.47 -18.71 -28.51
C SER A 409 39.69 -19.01 -29.80
N SER A 410 39.31 -17.96 -30.52
CA SER A 410 39.03 -18.07 -31.94
C SER A 410 39.67 -16.89 -32.68
N SER A 411 40.58 -17.28 -33.55
CA SER A 411 41.38 -16.47 -34.45
C SER A 411 40.58 -16.14 -35.70
N SER A 412 40.55 -14.87 -36.10
CA SER A 412 40.42 -14.48 -37.51
C SER A 412 40.89 -13.05 -37.72
N ALA A 413 41.61 -12.89 -38.82
CA ALA A 413 42.51 -11.79 -39.13
C ALA A 413 41.87 -10.64 -39.94
N ALA A 414 42.61 -9.52 -39.92
CA ALA A 414 42.75 -8.48 -40.95
C ALA A 414 41.57 -7.54 -41.26
N ALA A 415 41.76 -6.24 -41.01
CA ALA A 415 42.22 -5.30 -42.03
C ALA A 415 42.48 -3.89 -41.44
N SER A 416 43.53 -3.28 -41.96
CA SER A 416 44.16 -2.02 -41.52
C SER A 416 43.63 -0.82 -42.29
N SER A 417 43.59 0.37 -41.67
CA SER A 417 43.82 1.65 -42.36
C SER A 417 44.22 2.75 -41.38
N ALA A 418 45.27 3.47 -41.74
CA ALA A 418 46.09 4.39 -40.94
C ALA A 418 45.69 5.88 -41.04
N SER A 419 45.84 6.59 -39.90
CA SER A 419 46.48 7.93 -39.68
C SER A 419 45.98 9.21 -40.40
N PRO A 420 46.41 10.47 -40.04
CA PRO A 420 47.46 10.87 -39.09
C PRO A 420 47.22 12.12 -38.16
N SER A 421 48.10 12.22 -37.14
CA SER A 421 48.87 13.37 -36.59
C SER A 421 48.28 14.74 -36.19
N SER A 422 48.66 15.22 -34.99
CA SER A 422 49.39 16.50 -34.72
C SER A 422 49.65 16.63 -33.19
N THR A 423 50.91 16.54 -32.69
CA THR A 423 51.81 17.64 -32.18
C THR A 423 51.21 18.52 -31.08
N VAL A 424 51.85 18.99 -29.99
CA VAL A 424 53.25 19.12 -29.49
C VAL A 424 53.14 19.60 -28.02
N GLY A 425 54.15 19.33 -27.17
CA GLY A 425 54.35 20.07 -25.91
C GLY A 425 55.23 19.39 -24.85
N ASP A 426 56.55 19.60 -24.94
CA ASP A 426 57.55 19.64 -23.85
C ASP A 426 57.12 20.62 -22.72
N ASP A 427 57.64 20.73 -21.50
CA ASP A 427 58.92 20.50 -20.80
C ASP A 427 58.55 20.24 -19.31
N GLY A 428 59.24 19.47 -18.47
CA GLY A 428 60.61 19.67 -17.97
C GLY A 428 60.57 19.84 -16.43
N GLY A 429 61.43 19.14 -15.69
CA GLY A 429 61.56 19.33 -14.23
C GLY A 429 62.22 18.19 -13.46
N ALA A 430 63.56 18.20 -13.45
CA ALA A 430 64.43 17.27 -12.74
C ALA A 430 64.77 17.73 -11.29
N GLY A 431 65.22 16.77 -10.48
CA GLY A 431 65.96 16.97 -9.22
C GLY A 431 65.18 16.50 -7.98
N GLY A 432 65.69 15.66 -7.08
CA GLY A 432 67.05 15.19 -6.87
C GLY A 432 67.11 14.14 -5.76
N ASP A 433 68.35 13.85 -5.38
CA ASP A 433 68.85 12.60 -4.84
C ASP A 433 68.52 12.27 -3.36
N GLY A 434 68.50 10.96 -3.10
CA GLY A 434 69.33 10.32 -2.07
C GLY A 434 68.88 10.39 -0.61
N ASN A 435 68.53 9.23 -0.03
CA ASN A 435 69.25 8.73 1.15
C ASN A 435 68.99 7.23 1.40
N GLY A 436 70.05 6.50 1.72
CA GLY A 436 69.99 5.11 2.17
C GLY A 436 69.65 4.98 3.65
N GLY A 437 69.22 3.79 4.06
CA GLY A 437 68.97 3.45 5.46
C GLY A 437 68.50 2.01 5.64
N ASP A 438 69.33 1.24 6.31
CA ASP A 438 69.25 -0.18 6.65
C ASP A 438 67.96 -0.67 7.34
N GLY A 439 67.67 -1.95 7.08
CA GLY A 439 67.59 -2.96 8.14
C GLY A 439 66.39 -2.92 9.09
N GLY A 440 65.35 -3.68 8.76
CA GLY A 440 64.31 -4.05 9.72
C GLY A 440 63.36 -5.10 9.16
N ALA A 441 63.69 -6.39 9.36
CA ALA A 441 62.78 -7.51 9.14
C ALA A 441 61.66 -7.47 10.20
N GLY A 442 60.73 -6.54 10.06
CA GLY A 442 59.47 -6.49 10.80
C GLY A 442 58.43 -7.31 10.06
N LEU A 443 57.82 -8.28 10.74
CA LEU A 443 56.61 -8.98 10.29
C LEU A 443 55.54 -7.94 9.95
N GLN A 444 55.44 -7.58 8.66
CA GLN A 444 54.34 -6.76 8.16
C GLN A 444 53.06 -7.57 8.32
N ALA A 445 52.20 -7.12 9.23
CA ALA A 445 50.81 -7.54 9.22
C ALA A 445 50.27 -7.36 7.78
N PRO A 446 49.50 -8.32 7.25
CA PRO A 446 49.00 -8.22 5.89
C PRO A 446 48.30 -6.87 5.71
N PRO A 447 48.51 -6.18 4.58
CA PRO A 447 47.89 -4.90 4.33
C PRO A 447 46.39 -5.05 4.55
N PHE A 448 45.83 -4.21 5.43
CA PHE A 448 44.38 -4.14 5.59
C PHE A 448 43.78 -4.00 4.20
N PRO A 449 42.79 -4.84 3.83
CA PRO A 449 42.12 -4.67 2.55
C PRO A 449 41.64 -3.22 2.46
N PRO A 450 41.78 -2.57 1.29
CA PRO A 450 41.33 -1.20 1.13
C PRO A 450 39.88 -1.10 1.61
N PRO A 451 39.51 -0.06 2.37
CA PRO A 451 38.15 0.08 2.87
C PRO A 451 37.20 -0.05 1.69
N GLY A 452 36.35 -1.08 1.74
CA GLY A 452 35.38 -1.34 0.69
C GLY A 452 34.54 -0.09 0.43
N PRO A 453 33.90 0.02 -0.75
CA PRO A 453 33.05 1.15 -1.07
C PRO A 453 32.06 1.37 0.08
N LYS A 454 32.11 2.56 0.70
CA LYS A 454 31.20 2.92 1.79
C LYS A 454 29.78 2.75 1.26
N GLN A 455 29.01 1.86 1.89
CA GLN A 455 27.61 1.70 1.53
C GLN A 455 26.91 3.05 1.64
N PRO A 456 25.95 3.36 0.75
CA PRO A 456 25.20 4.59 0.88
C PRO A 456 24.51 4.62 2.23
N VAL A 457 24.57 5.76 2.94
CA VAL A 457 24.00 5.96 4.29
C VAL A 457 22.48 5.63 4.36
N TRP A 458 21.82 5.54 3.21
CA TRP A 458 20.41 5.22 3.07
C TRP A 458 20.07 3.74 2.87
N MET A 459 21.07 2.86 2.83
CA MET A 459 20.86 1.41 2.80
C MET A 459 20.98 0.82 4.20
N LEU A 460 20.27 -0.28 4.46
CA LEU A 460 20.47 -1.05 5.69
C LEU A 460 21.81 -1.78 5.63
N SER A 461 22.51 -1.82 6.77
CA SER A 461 23.62 -2.76 6.95
C SER A 461 23.16 -4.20 6.66
N PRO A 462 24.08 -5.10 6.23
CA PRO A 462 23.74 -6.50 6.01
C PRO A 462 23.05 -7.17 7.20
N ALA A 463 23.46 -6.84 8.43
CA ALA A 463 22.89 -7.39 9.66
C ALA A 463 21.42 -6.96 9.86
N ASN A 464 21.13 -5.65 9.80
CA ASN A 464 19.77 -5.16 9.96
C ASN A 464 18.87 -5.56 8.78
N ARG A 465 19.42 -5.64 7.57
CA ARG A 465 18.71 -6.16 6.40
C ARG A 465 18.30 -7.62 6.61
N GLN A 466 19.20 -8.47 7.12
CA GLN A 466 18.92 -9.88 7.41
C GLN A 466 17.91 -10.04 8.56
N GLU A 467 18.01 -9.23 9.63
CA GLU A 467 17.03 -9.24 10.72
C GLU A 467 15.63 -8.86 10.22
N LEU A 468 15.54 -7.78 9.42
CA LEU A 468 14.28 -7.34 8.83
C LEU A 468 13.71 -8.38 7.85
N GLN A 469 14.59 -9.03 7.09
CA GLN A 469 14.23 -10.13 6.21
C GLN A 469 13.60 -11.28 6.99
N ARG A 470 14.23 -11.72 8.09
CA ARG A 470 13.68 -12.74 8.99
C ARG A 470 12.32 -12.33 9.55
N LEU A 471 12.16 -11.08 9.98
CA LEU A 471 10.88 -10.55 10.46
C LEU A 471 9.79 -10.66 9.39
N TYR A 472 10.10 -10.23 8.16
CA TYR A 472 9.15 -10.23 7.05
C TYR A 472 8.83 -11.64 6.54
N ASP A 473 9.79 -12.54 6.48
CA ASP A 473 9.56 -13.94 6.12
C ASP A 473 8.68 -14.66 7.15
N THR A 474 8.90 -14.39 8.43
CA THR A 474 8.14 -15.02 9.51
C THR A 474 6.71 -14.50 9.58
N HIS A 475 6.52 -13.18 9.43
CA HIS A 475 5.25 -12.54 9.77
C HIS A 475 4.47 -11.99 8.57
N LEU A 476 5.13 -11.63 7.47
CA LEU A 476 4.48 -10.87 6.38
C LEU A 476 4.31 -11.66 5.10
N ARG A 477 5.36 -12.33 4.60
CA ARG A 477 5.31 -13.00 3.29
C ARG A 477 4.25 -14.10 3.23
N PRO A 478 4.11 -15.00 4.24
CA PRO A 478 3.04 -16.00 4.23
C PRO A 478 1.65 -15.36 4.22
N ARG A 479 1.46 -14.27 4.97
CA ARG A 479 0.19 -13.55 5.02
C ARG A 479 -0.12 -12.87 3.70
N LEU A 480 0.85 -12.19 3.09
CA LEU A 480 0.68 -11.55 1.79
C LEU A 480 0.31 -12.58 0.73
N ARG A 481 1.03 -13.70 0.64
CA ARG A 481 0.72 -14.79 -0.30
C ARG A 481 -0.73 -15.24 -0.17
N ARG A 482 -1.15 -15.54 1.05
CA ARG A 482 -2.53 -15.93 1.34
C ARG A 482 -3.54 -14.84 0.95
N THR A 483 -3.26 -13.58 1.29
CA THR A 483 -4.11 -12.45 0.90
C THR A 483 -4.24 -12.34 -0.62
N LEU A 484 -3.16 -12.53 -1.38
CA LEU A 484 -3.19 -12.48 -2.85
C LEU A 484 -3.99 -13.65 -3.44
N GLU A 485 -3.84 -14.86 -2.89
CA GLU A 485 -4.64 -16.03 -3.27
C GLU A 485 -6.13 -15.81 -3.01
N GLU A 486 -6.47 -15.26 -1.84
CA GLU A 486 -7.85 -14.92 -1.48
C GLU A 486 -8.43 -13.83 -2.38
N LEU A 487 -7.67 -12.76 -2.66
CA LEU A 487 -8.09 -11.71 -3.58
C LEU A 487 -8.31 -12.26 -4.99
N ARG A 488 -7.42 -13.16 -5.46
CA ARG A 488 -7.58 -13.86 -6.74
C ARG A 488 -8.87 -14.68 -6.77
N ALA A 489 -9.15 -15.43 -5.71
CA ALA A 489 -10.39 -16.19 -5.57
C ALA A 489 -11.64 -15.30 -5.50
N GLU A 490 -11.50 -14.06 -5.03
CA GLU A 490 -12.54 -13.03 -5.05
C GLU A 490 -12.63 -12.28 -6.38
N GLY A 491 -11.89 -12.69 -7.42
CA GLY A 491 -11.93 -12.09 -8.76
C GLY A 491 -11.04 -10.87 -8.95
N ALA A 492 -10.11 -10.58 -8.03
CA ALA A 492 -9.11 -9.55 -8.25
C ALA A 492 -8.08 -9.99 -9.32
N TRP A 493 -7.58 -9.02 -10.06
CA TRP A 493 -6.51 -9.20 -11.03
C TRP A 493 -5.18 -9.16 -10.27
N ILE A 494 -4.39 -10.24 -10.33
CA ILE A 494 -3.09 -10.31 -9.67
C ILE A 494 -2.02 -10.53 -10.75
N VAL A 495 -1.13 -9.54 -10.94
CA VAL A 495 -0.15 -9.51 -12.03
C VAL A 495 1.27 -9.54 -11.47
N GLY A 496 2.10 -10.46 -11.95
CA GLY A 496 3.50 -10.59 -11.53
C GLY A 496 3.73 -11.38 -10.24
N PHE A 497 2.70 -12.09 -9.75
CA PHE A 497 2.78 -12.97 -8.58
C PHE A 497 2.45 -14.43 -8.95
N ASP A 498 2.99 -14.90 -10.08
CA ASP A 498 2.79 -16.27 -10.55
C ASP A 498 3.69 -17.27 -9.80
N GLY A 499 4.75 -16.78 -9.16
CA GLY A 499 5.62 -17.54 -8.25
C GLY A 499 5.61 -16.98 -6.83
N PRO A 500 6.51 -17.45 -5.95
CA PRO A 500 6.76 -16.83 -4.66
C PRO A 500 7.01 -15.32 -4.86
N PRO A 501 6.38 -14.43 -4.07
CA PRO A 501 6.64 -13.00 -4.19
C PRO A 501 8.13 -12.73 -3.92
N TRP A 502 8.79 -12.13 -4.90
CA TRP A 502 10.20 -11.69 -4.85
C TRP A 502 11.21 -12.82 -4.57
N PRO A 503 11.30 -13.86 -5.43
CA PRO A 503 12.10 -15.06 -5.16
C PRO A 503 13.61 -14.78 -5.10
N TRP A 504 14.08 -13.79 -5.86
CA TRP A 504 15.46 -13.30 -5.90
C TRP A 504 15.97 -12.72 -4.56
N ALA A 505 15.09 -12.44 -3.59
CA ALA A 505 15.52 -12.08 -2.25
C ALA A 505 16.22 -13.24 -1.51
N ALA A 506 15.89 -14.49 -1.85
CA ALA A 506 16.58 -15.67 -1.30
C ALA A 506 17.90 -15.93 -2.02
N GLU A 507 17.92 -15.83 -3.36
CA GLU A 507 19.12 -16.10 -4.17
C GLU A 507 20.27 -15.11 -3.90
N ALA A 508 19.96 -13.84 -3.60
CA ALA A 508 20.99 -12.85 -3.26
C ALA A 508 21.65 -13.07 -1.89
N ALA A 509 21.07 -13.90 -1.01
CA ALA A 509 21.66 -14.27 0.27
C ALA A 509 22.68 -15.41 0.13
N ASP A 510 22.50 -16.28 -0.86
CA ASP A 510 23.37 -17.44 -1.10
C ASP A 510 24.53 -17.14 -2.08
N SER A 511 24.47 -16.03 -2.81
CA SER A 511 25.48 -15.66 -3.81
C SER A 511 26.60 -14.74 -3.29
N LYS A 512 26.79 -14.62 -1.98
CA LYS A 512 27.87 -13.87 -1.31
C LYS A 512 28.52 -14.75 -0.25
#